data_AF-A0AAD5Z1S6-F1
#
_entry.id   AF-A0AAD5Z1S6-F1
#
_cell.length_a   1.000
_cell.length_b   1.000
_cell.length_c   1.000
_cell.angle_alpha   90.00
_cell.angle_beta   90.00
_cell.angle_gamma   90.00
#
_symmetry.space_group_name_H-M   'P 1'
#
loop_
_entity.id
_entity.type
_entity.pdbx_description
1 polymer ?
#
loop_
_entity_poly.entity_id
_entity_poly.type
_entity_poly.pdbx_seq_one_letter_code
_entity_poly.pdbx_strand_id
1 'polypeptide(L)'
;MIPTLLTATSVFIIAFIAAPPVDIDGIREPVSGSLLYGNNIISGAIIPTSAAIGLHFYPIWEAASVDEWLYNGGPYELIVLHFLLGVACYMGREWELSFRLGMRPWIAVAYSAPVAAATAVFLIYPIGQGSFSDGVAGVFGGSLFSAMHGSLVTSSLIRETTENESANEGYRFGQEEETYNIVAAHGYFWPINLPIC
;
A
#
# COMPACT_ATOMS: atom_id res chain seq x y z
N MET A 1 11.40 -1.93 11.04
CA MET A 1 9.96 -1.60 10.96
C MET A 1 9.62 -0.29 11.67
N ILE A 2 9.60 -0.24 13.02
CA ILE A 2 9.05 0.93 13.75
C ILE A 2 9.79 2.24 13.42
N PRO A 3 11.13 2.35 13.57
CA PRO A 3 11.80 3.62 13.32
C PRO A 3 11.69 4.07 11.87
N THR A 4 11.81 3.12 10.93
CA THR A 4 11.78 3.41 9.50
C THR A 4 10.40 3.90 9.04
N LEU A 5 9.32 3.27 9.50
CA LEU A 5 7.96 3.71 9.17
C LEU A 5 7.62 5.06 9.83
N LEU A 6 8.03 5.30 11.08
CA LEU A 6 7.83 6.60 11.73
C LEU A 6 8.56 7.72 10.99
N THR A 7 9.80 7.49 10.58
CA THR A 7 10.56 8.44 9.76
C THR A 7 9.85 8.70 8.42
N ALA A 8 9.50 7.65 7.67
CA ALA A 8 8.82 7.80 6.38
C ALA A 8 7.49 8.56 6.50
N THR A 9 6.66 8.21 7.49
CA THR A 9 5.36 8.86 7.71
C THR A 9 5.49 10.31 8.15
N SER A 10 6.39 10.62 9.10
CA SER A 10 6.58 12.00 9.56
C SER A 10 7.09 12.92 8.45
N VAL A 11 8.07 12.47 7.66
CA VAL A 11 8.60 13.23 6.54
C VAL A 11 7.56 13.38 5.43
N PHE A 12 6.81 12.32 5.10
CA PHE A 12 5.72 12.37 4.13
C PHE A 12 4.67 13.42 4.50
N ILE A 13 4.19 13.42 5.75
CA ILE A 13 3.17 14.37 6.20
C ILE A 13 3.67 15.81 6.06
N ILE A 14 4.88 16.09 6.54
CA ILE A 14 5.47 17.44 6.48
C ILE A 14 5.67 17.88 5.03
N ALA A 15 6.24 17.01 4.18
CA ALA A 15 6.51 17.34 2.78
C ALA A 15 5.22 17.53 1.97
N PHE A 16 4.20 16.70 2.19
CA PHE A 16 2.92 16.82 1.49
C PHE A 16 2.20 18.14 1.82
N ILE A 17 2.37 18.63 3.05
CA ILE A 17 1.78 19.90 3.48
C ILE A 17 2.61 21.09 2.99
N ALA A 18 3.94 21.05 3.15
CA ALA A 18 4.77 22.26 3.14
C ALA A 18 6.04 22.21 2.26
N ALA A 19 6.30 21.14 1.50
CA ALA A 19 7.48 21.10 0.65
C ALA A 19 7.43 22.20 -0.44
N PRO A 20 8.55 22.90 -0.70
CA PRO A 20 8.64 23.83 -1.82
C PRO A 20 8.60 23.08 -3.17
N PRO A 21 8.46 23.81 -4.30
CA PRO A 21 8.55 23.22 -5.64
C PRO A 21 9.89 22.52 -5.89
N VAL A 22 9.87 21.41 -6.62
CA VAL A 22 10.99 20.50 -6.84
C VAL A 22 11.32 20.38 -8.34
N ASP A 23 12.61 20.43 -8.70
CA ASP A 23 13.08 20.30 -10.08
C ASP A 23 13.24 18.83 -10.50
N ILE A 24 12.12 18.16 -10.78
CA ILE A 24 12.04 16.72 -11.06
C ILE A 24 12.88 16.28 -12.27
N ASP A 25 12.90 17.07 -13.35
CA ASP A 25 13.61 16.68 -14.58
C ASP A 25 15.05 17.22 -14.64
N GLY A 26 15.46 18.03 -13.65
CA GLY A 26 16.79 18.65 -13.62
C GLY A 26 16.99 19.72 -14.70
N ILE A 27 15.90 20.26 -15.25
CA ILE A 27 15.89 21.28 -16.30
C ILE A 27 15.66 22.69 -15.75
N ARG A 28 15.61 22.84 -14.42
CA ARG A 28 15.32 24.09 -13.70
C ARG A 28 13.89 24.58 -13.89
N GLU A 29 12.95 23.65 -13.97
CA GLU A 29 11.51 23.91 -14.01
C GLU A 29 10.82 23.24 -12.80
N PRO A 30 10.77 23.91 -11.64
CA PRO A 30 10.25 23.31 -10.43
C PRO A 30 8.73 23.06 -10.48
N VAL A 31 8.31 21.88 -10.02
CA VAL A 31 6.91 21.46 -9.93
C VAL A 31 6.44 21.56 -8.49
N SER A 32 5.28 22.21 -8.28
CA SER A 32 4.65 22.30 -6.96
C SER A 32 3.86 21.02 -6.64
N GLY A 33 4.19 20.36 -5.52
CA GLY A 33 3.48 19.17 -5.05
C GLY A 33 2.70 19.34 -3.74
N SER A 34 2.96 20.39 -2.96
CA SER A 34 2.42 20.49 -1.59
C SER A 34 1.17 21.37 -1.49
N LEU A 35 0.40 21.18 -0.40
CA LEU A 35 -0.85 21.89 -0.14
C LEU A 35 -0.66 23.41 0.01
N LEU A 36 0.38 23.84 0.75
CA LEU A 36 0.67 25.26 0.95
C LEU A 36 1.09 25.98 -0.35
N TYR A 37 1.50 25.22 -1.38
CA TYR A 37 1.87 25.74 -2.69
C TYR A 37 0.78 25.51 -3.75
N GLY A 38 -0.49 25.52 -3.33
CA GLY A 38 -1.65 25.63 -4.22
C GLY A 38 -2.24 24.30 -4.69
N ASN A 39 -1.82 23.17 -4.12
CA ASN A 39 -2.42 21.86 -4.42
C ASN A 39 -3.57 21.51 -3.47
N ASN A 40 -4.50 20.68 -3.96
CA ASN A 40 -5.51 20.02 -3.14
C ASN A 40 -5.14 18.55 -2.91
N ILE A 41 -6.00 17.76 -2.26
CA ILE A 41 -5.72 16.34 -1.98
C ILE A 41 -5.55 15.48 -3.24
N ILE A 42 -6.16 15.87 -4.36
CA ILE A 42 -6.08 15.14 -5.62
C ILE A 42 -4.83 15.53 -6.41
N SER A 43 -4.48 16.82 -6.42
CA SER A 43 -3.32 17.32 -7.17
C SER A 43 -2.01 17.29 -6.37
N GLY A 44 -2.09 17.15 -5.05
CA GLY A 44 -0.93 17.10 -4.17
C GLY A 44 -0.13 15.81 -4.33
N ALA A 45 1.19 15.93 -4.32
CA ALA A 45 2.11 14.82 -4.44
C ALA A 45 3.46 15.14 -3.77
N ILE A 46 4.19 14.10 -3.38
CA ILE A 46 5.63 14.23 -3.14
C ILE A 46 6.32 14.11 -4.48
N ILE A 47 6.95 15.19 -4.94
CA ILE A 47 7.62 15.21 -6.23
C ILE A 47 8.91 14.35 -6.15
N PRO A 48 9.14 13.44 -7.12
CA PRO A 48 10.35 12.63 -7.18
C PRO A 48 11.67 13.40 -7.17
N THR A 49 12.74 12.70 -6.78
CA THR A 49 14.12 13.20 -6.82
C THR A 49 14.50 13.59 -8.25
N SER A 50 15.23 14.70 -8.38
CA SER A 50 15.67 15.24 -9.67
C SER A 50 16.43 14.23 -10.54
N ALA A 51 16.13 14.17 -11.83
CA ALA A 51 16.88 13.38 -12.80
C ALA A 51 18.36 13.83 -12.91
N ALA A 52 18.70 15.05 -12.47
CA ALA A 52 20.09 15.49 -12.35
C ALA A 52 20.89 14.70 -11.29
N ILE A 53 20.20 14.11 -10.29
CA ILE A 53 20.77 13.17 -9.32
C ILE A 53 20.79 11.75 -9.89
N GLY A 54 19.81 11.38 -10.71
CA GLY A 54 19.70 10.04 -11.29
C GLY A 54 19.52 8.95 -10.22
N LEU A 55 20.51 8.06 -10.07
CA LEU A 55 20.53 6.99 -9.05
C LEU A 55 21.52 7.25 -7.91
N HIS A 56 22.13 8.44 -7.85
CA HIS A 56 23.03 8.77 -6.75
C HIS A 56 22.26 8.84 -5.44
N PHE A 57 22.85 8.25 -4.38
CA PHE A 57 22.28 8.31 -3.04
C PHE A 57 22.37 9.75 -2.52
N TYR A 58 21.23 10.40 -2.26
CA TYR A 58 21.17 11.82 -1.88
C TYR A 58 20.54 12.05 -0.49
N PRO A 59 21.26 11.67 0.58
CA PRO A 59 20.85 11.96 1.95
C PRO A 59 21.01 13.46 2.27
N ILE A 60 20.39 13.90 3.36
CA ILE A 60 20.38 15.32 3.79
C ILE A 60 21.80 15.91 3.90
N TRP A 61 22.79 15.12 4.31
CA TRP A 61 24.16 15.57 4.51
C TRP A 61 25.01 15.66 3.23
N GLU A 62 24.51 15.20 2.08
CA GLU A 62 25.16 15.43 0.78
C GLU A 62 24.80 16.80 0.18
N ALA A 63 23.70 17.41 0.63
CA ALA A 63 23.31 18.76 0.22
C ALA A 63 24.10 19.82 1.00
N ALA A 64 24.40 20.96 0.36
CA ALA A 64 25.02 22.10 1.03
C ALA A 64 24.06 22.80 2.00
N SER A 65 22.74 22.62 1.84
CA SER A 65 21.72 23.16 2.71
C SER A 65 20.41 22.36 2.64
N VAL A 66 19.53 22.58 3.61
CA VAL A 66 18.17 21.99 3.59
C VAL A 66 17.37 22.53 2.40
N ASP A 67 17.56 23.80 2.03
CA ASP A 67 16.85 24.40 0.89
C ASP A 67 17.23 23.73 -0.43
N GLU A 68 18.52 23.45 -0.63
CA GLU A 68 19.00 22.69 -1.79
C GLU A 68 18.45 21.26 -1.79
N TRP A 69 18.48 20.59 -0.64
CA TRP A 69 17.96 19.23 -0.50
C TRP A 69 16.47 19.15 -0.86
N LEU A 70 15.68 20.14 -0.44
CA LEU A 70 14.27 20.26 -0.78
C LEU A 70 14.07 20.55 -2.27
N TYR A 71 14.84 21.48 -2.85
CA TYR A 71 14.76 21.82 -4.28
C TYR A 71 14.99 20.61 -5.20
N ASN A 72 15.89 19.71 -4.80
CA ASN A 72 16.25 18.53 -5.58
C ASN A 72 15.38 17.28 -5.29
N GLY A 73 14.35 17.40 -4.44
CA GLY A 73 13.42 16.29 -4.18
C GLY A 73 13.94 15.25 -3.20
N GLY A 74 14.92 15.60 -2.37
CA GLY A 74 15.48 14.71 -1.34
C GLY A 74 14.45 14.01 -0.41
N PRO A 75 13.30 14.63 -0.04
CA PRO A 75 12.26 13.93 0.71
C PRO A 75 11.76 12.64 0.06
N TYR A 76 11.70 12.58 -1.28
CA TYR A 76 11.19 11.41 -1.99
C TYR A 76 12.06 10.18 -1.76
N GLU A 77 13.36 10.29 -1.99
CA GLU A 77 14.31 9.20 -1.79
C GLU A 77 14.32 8.73 -0.32
N LEU A 78 14.31 9.67 0.63
CA LEU A 78 14.24 9.35 2.06
C LEU A 78 12.99 8.54 2.39
N ILE A 79 11.81 9.00 1.95
CA ILE A 79 10.53 8.32 2.20
C ILE A 79 10.54 6.92 1.58
N VAL A 80 10.92 6.79 0.31
CA VAL A 80 10.90 5.52 -0.42
C VAL A 80 11.81 4.48 0.26
N LEU A 81 13.05 4.83 0.57
CA LEU A 81 14.01 3.88 1.18
C LEU A 81 13.54 3.43 2.57
N HIS A 82 13.09 4.36 3.40
CA HIS A 82 12.61 4.02 4.75
C HIS A 82 11.29 3.22 4.70
N PHE A 83 10.40 3.53 3.75
CA PHE A 83 9.17 2.80 3.52
C PHE A 83 9.44 1.35 3.08
N LEU A 84 10.28 1.14 2.08
CA LEU A 84 10.61 -0.20 1.56
C LEU A 84 11.24 -1.09 2.65
N LEU A 85 12.18 -0.56 3.44
CA LEU A 85 12.72 -1.26 4.62
C LEU A 85 11.63 -1.54 5.66
N GLY A 86 10.73 -0.58 5.88
CA GLY A 86 9.60 -0.71 6.79
C GLY A 86 8.67 -1.86 6.42
N VAL A 87 8.21 -1.92 5.17
CA VAL A 87 7.28 -2.96 4.69
C VAL A 87 7.93 -4.33 4.56
N ALA A 88 9.23 -4.40 4.23
CA ALA A 88 9.99 -5.65 4.26
C ALA A 88 10.08 -6.22 5.69
N CYS A 89 10.38 -5.37 6.68
CA CYS A 89 10.33 -5.79 8.08
C CYS A 89 8.90 -6.14 8.55
N TYR A 90 7.88 -5.45 8.05
CA TYR A 90 6.49 -5.74 8.38
C TYR A 90 6.08 -7.14 7.90
N MET A 91 6.45 -7.51 6.67
CA MET A 91 6.28 -8.87 6.16
C MET A 91 6.95 -9.92 7.08
N GLY A 92 8.18 -9.65 7.53
CA GLY A 92 8.87 -10.50 8.50
C GLY A 92 8.14 -10.59 9.86
N ARG A 93 7.54 -9.49 10.32
CA ARG A 93 6.74 -9.45 11.55
C ARG A 93 5.46 -10.28 11.44
N GLU A 94 4.78 -10.30 10.29
CA GLU A 94 3.61 -11.16 10.07
C GLU A 94 3.98 -12.64 10.23
N TRP A 95 5.11 -13.03 9.65
CA TRP A 95 5.65 -14.38 9.83
C TRP A 95 6.02 -14.65 11.29
N GLU A 96 6.74 -13.74 11.96
CA GLU A 96 7.13 -13.92 13.36
C GLU A 96 5.91 -14.14 14.26
N LEU A 97 4.88 -13.30 14.14
CA LEU A 97 3.67 -13.44 14.95
C LEU A 97 2.95 -14.76 14.67
N SER A 98 2.85 -15.17 13.39
CA SER A 98 2.25 -16.47 13.04
C SER A 98 2.98 -17.63 13.71
N PHE A 99 4.31 -17.56 13.76
CA PHE A 99 5.14 -18.56 14.43
C PHE A 99 4.91 -18.56 15.95
N ARG A 100 4.88 -17.38 16.59
CA ARG A 100 4.64 -17.26 18.05
C ARG A 100 3.29 -17.83 18.48
N LEU A 101 2.27 -17.71 17.62
CA LEU A 101 0.92 -18.20 17.87
C LEU A 101 0.69 -19.65 17.38
N GLY A 102 1.70 -20.30 16.79
CA GLY A 102 1.54 -21.65 16.21
C GLY A 102 0.60 -21.70 15.01
N MET A 103 0.40 -20.57 14.32
CA MET A 103 -0.45 -20.46 13.14
C MET A 103 0.28 -20.94 11.87
N ARG A 104 -0.50 -21.20 10.82
CA ARG A 104 0.02 -21.47 9.48
C ARG A 104 0.72 -20.20 8.92
N PRO A 105 1.96 -20.28 8.38
CA PRO A 105 2.79 -19.09 8.13
C PRO A 105 2.60 -18.39 6.76
N TRP A 106 1.44 -18.54 6.11
CA TRP A 106 1.24 -18.08 4.72
C TRP A 106 0.75 -16.63 4.55
N ILE A 107 0.44 -15.92 5.63
CA ILE A 107 -0.01 -14.52 5.57
C ILE A 107 1.08 -13.63 4.95
N ALA A 108 2.33 -13.77 5.43
CA ALA A 108 3.48 -13.04 4.88
C ALA A 108 3.72 -13.33 3.39
N VAL A 109 3.40 -14.55 2.93
CA VAL A 109 3.53 -14.92 1.51
C VAL A 109 2.50 -14.17 0.67
N ALA A 110 1.25 -14.04 1.13
CA ALA A 110 0.26 -13.22 0.44
C ALA A 110 0.66 -11.73 0.43
N TYR A 111 1.17 -11.22 1.56
CA TYR A 111 1.64 -9.83 1.68
C TYR A 111 2.89 -9.53 0.82
N SER A 112 3.64 -10.55 0.40
CA SER A 112 4.77 -10.35 -0.52
C SER A 112 4.35 -9.77 -1.89
N ALA A 113 3.11 -10.00 -2.34
CA ALA A 113 2.60 -9.48 -3.61
C ALA A 113 2.56 -7.93 -3.66
N PRO A 114 1.89 -7.23 -2.71
CA PRO A 114 1.93 -5.76 -2.68
C PRO A 114 3.33 -5.22 -2.35
N VAL A 115 4.15 -5.91 -1.55
CA VAL A 115 5.55 -5.51 -1.29
C VAL A 115 6.38 -5.56 -2.58
N ALA A 116 6.23 -6.62 -3.37
CA ALA A 116 6.89 -6.76 -4.66
C ALA A 116 6.43 -5.69 -5.65
N ALA A 117 5.12 -5.40 -5.72
CA ALA A 117 4.59 -4.32 -6.56
C ALA A 117 5.16 -2.94 -6.17
N ALA A 118 5.19 -2.63 -4.87
CA ALA A 118 5.79 -1.39 -4.37
C ALA A 118 7.29 -1.31 -4.68
N THR A 119 8.03 -2.42 -4.49
CA THR A 119 9.46 -2.51 -4.81
C THR A 119 9.70 -2.34 -6.31
N ALA A 120 8.84 -2.90 -7.15
CA ALA A 120 8.94 -2.77 -8.60
C ALA A 120 8.80 -1.31 -9.03
N VAL A 121 7.80 -0.60 -8.53
CA VAL A 121 7.51 0.80 -8.91
C VAL A 121 8.52 1.78 -8.31
N PHE A 122 8.86 1.64 -7.03
CA PHE A 122 9.69 2.62 -6.34
C PHE A 122 11.20 2.37 -6.41
N LEU A 123 11.63 1.19 -6.86
CA LEU A 123 13.06 0.84 -6.91
C LEU A 123 13.48 0.20 -8.24
N ILE A 124 12.85 -0.88 -8.66
CA ILE A 124 13.31 -1.63 -9.85
C ILE A 124 13.13 -0.81 -11.12
N TYR A 125 11.98 -0.16 -11.29
CA TYR A 125 11.71 0.67 -12.45
C TYR A 125 12.68 1.86 -12.54
N PRO A 126 12.90 2.64 -11.45
CA PRO A 126 13.96 3.64 -11.40
C PRO A 126 15.35 3.14 -11.80
N ILE A 127 15.77 1.98 -11.27
CA ILE A 127 17.08 1.38 -11.62
C ILE A 127 17.14 1.06 -13.12
N GLY A 128 16.04 0.56 -13.69
CA GLY A 128 15.94 0.26 -15.12
C GLY A 128 15.98 1.50 -16.02
N GLN A 129 15.44 2.64 -15.58
CA GLN A 129 15.46 3.91 -16.31
C GLN A 129 16.71 4.76 -16.02
N GLY A 130 17.41 4.50 -14.92
CA GLY A 130 18.56 5.31 -14.48
C GLY A 130 18.18 6.55 -13.65
N SER A 131 16.93 6.67 -13.19
CA SER A 131 16.44 7.83 -12.44
C SER A 131 15.25 7.49 -11.53
N PHE A 132 15.16 8.11 -10.36
CA PHE A 132 14.02 8.01 -9.45
C PHE A 132 12.76 8.78 -9.88
N SER A 133 12.80 9.50 -11.00
CA SER A 133 11.72 10.38 -11.50
C SER A 133 10.45 9.67 -12.03
N ASP A 134 10.50 8.37 -12.37
CA ASP A 134 9.54 7.81 -13.34
C ASP A 134 8.50 6.76 -12.82
N GLY A 135 8.17 6.70 -11.53
CA GLY A 135 7.34 5.60 -10.98
C GLY A 135 5.82 5.85 -10.83
N VAL A 136 4.94 5.00 -11.42
CA VAL A 136 3.52 4.78 -11.02
C VAL A 136 3.01 3.37 -11.42
N ALA A 137 2.12 2.74 -10.63
CA ALA A 137 1.23 1.64 -11.09
C ALA A 137 -0.08 1.48 -10.26
N GLY A 138 -1.11 0.84 -10.85
CA GLY A 138 -2.46 0.57 -10.27
C GLY A 138 -2.95 -0.89 -10.39
N VAL A 139 -4.12 -1.24 -9.81
CA VAL A 139 -4.68 -2.62 -9.76
C VAL A 139 -6.22 -2.65 -9.87
N PHE A 140 -6.80 -3.54 -10.70
CA PHE A 140 -8.27 -3.73 -10.88
C PHE A 140 -8.79 -5.17 -10.62
N GLY A 141 -7.92 -6.17 -10.41
CA GLY A 141 -8.35 -7.59 -10.36
C GLY A 141 -8.86 -8.12 -9.00
N GLY A 142 -8.35 -7.61 -7.88
CA GLY A 142 -8.71 -8.10 -6.54
C GLY A 142 -10.11 -7.67 -6.07
N SER A 143 -10.63 -6.55 -6.57
CA SER A 143 -11.94 -6.02 -6.18
C SER A 143 -13.10 -6.93 -6.56
N LEU A 144 -13.01 -7.61 -7.72
CA LEU A 144 -14.04 -8.53 -8.20
C LEU A 144 -14.20 -9.74 -7.28
N PHE A 145 -13.10 -10.42 -6.94
CA PHE A 145 -13.16 -11.61 -6.08
C PHE A 145 -13.48 -11.27 -4.63
N SER A 146 -13.07 -10.09 -4.14
CA SER A 146 -13.50 -9.58 -2.83
C SER A 146 -15.02 -9.39 -2.78
N ALA A 147 -15.60 -8.77 -3.83
CA ALA A 147 -17.04 -8.57 -3.91
C ALA A 147 -17.80 -9.90 -4.05
N MET A 148 -17.27 -10.83 -4.84
CA MET A 148 -17.86 -12.16 -5.04
C MET A 148 -17.85 -13.02 -3.76
N HIS A 149 -16.72 -13.03 -3.04
CA HIS A 149 -16.65 -13.78 -1.77
C HIS A 149 -17.62 -13.19 -0.74
N GLY A 150 -17.64 -11.87 -0.59
CA GLY A 150 -18.55 -11.18 0.31
C GLY A 150 -20.02 -11.45 0.00
N SER A 151 -20.42 -11.44 -1.29
CA SER A 151 -21.81 -11.68 -1.68
C SER A 151 -22.26 -13.13 -1.43
N LEU A 152 -21.43 -14.12 -1.73
CA LEU A 152 -21.75 -15.54 -1.53
C LEU A 152 -21.91 -15.90 -0.03
N VAL A 153 -21.01 -15.41 0.82
CA VAL A 153 -21.11 -15.62 2.28
C VAL A 153 -22.36 -14.94 2.81
N THR A 154 -22.61 -13.68 2.44
CA THR A 154 -23.78 -12.92 2.92
C THR A 154 -25.10 -13.56 2.48
N SER A 155 -25.16 -14.12 1.27
CA SER A 155 -26.37 -14.77 0.75
C SER A 155 -26.74 -16.10 1.43
N SER A 156 -25.83 -16.66 2.24
CA SER A 156 -25.99 -18.00 2.82
C SER A 156 -25.89 -18.02 4.35
N LEU A 157 -26.00 -16.84 4.99
CA LEU A 157 -26.04 -16.73 6.45
C LEU A 157 -27.21 -17.54 7.03
N ILE A 158 -26.93 -18.24 8.14
CA ILE A 158 -27.97 -18.92 8.90
C ILE A 158 -28.77 -17.87 9.67
N ARG A 159 -30.10 -17.96 9.63
CA ARG A 159 -30.97 -16.98 10.29
C ARG A 159 -30.96 -17.21 11.80
N GLU A 160 -30.19 -16.40 12.50
CA GLU A 160 -30.10 -16.38 13.97
C GLU A 160 -30.78 -15.15 14.60
N THR A 161 -31.32 -14.26 13.78
CA THR A 161 -31.91 -12.97 14.18
C THR A 161 -33.31 -12.75 13.62
N THR A 162 -34.03 -11.85 14.26
CA THR A 162 -35.32 -11.30 13.84
C THR A 162 -35.12 -10.18 12.80
N GLU A 163 -36.19 -9.79 12.12
CA GLU A 163 -36.14 -8.74 11.08
C GLU A 163 -35.90 -7.32 11.63
N ASN A 164 -36.02 -7.15 12.96
CA ASN A 164 -35.88 -5.85 13.63
C ASN A 164 -34.48 -5.60 14.19
N GLU A 165 -33.55 -6.53 14.00
CA GLU A 165 -32.17 -6.42 14.46
C GLU A 165 -31.19 -6.71 13.31
N SER A 166 -29.92 -6.34 13.49
CA SER A 166 -28.90 -6.61 12.47
C SER A 166 -28.58 -8.10 12.41
N ALA A 167 -28.47 -8.64 11.20
CA ALA A 167 -28.01 -10.02 11.00
C ALA A 167 -26.63 -10.31 11.62
N ASN A 168 -25.80 -9.28 11.84
CA ASN A 168 -24.48 -9.42 12.46
C ASN A 168 -24.55 -9.88 13.92
N GLU A 169 -25.61 -9.53 14.66
CA GLU A 169 -25.82 -9.97 16.04
C GLU A 169 -26.07 -11.48 16.15
N GLY A 170 -26.35 -12.13 15.01
CA GLY A 170 -26.45 -13.59 14.91
C GLY A 170 -25.11 -14.31 15.06
N TYR A 171 -23.98 -13.63 14.82
CA TYR A 171 -22.64 -14.19 15.02
C TYR A 171 -22.10 -13.83 16.40
N ARG A 172 -21.56 -14.81 17.12
CA ARG A 172 -20.87 -14.63 18.39
C ARG A 172 -19.37 -14.87 18.21
N PHE A 173 -18.56 -13.92 18.70
CA PHE A 173 -17.11 -14.02 18.62
C PHE A 173 -16.60 -15.27 19.36
N GLY A 174 -15.89 -16.14 18.62
CA GLY A 174 -15.36 -17.40 19.15
C GLY A 174 -16.35 -18.57 19.19
N GLN A 175 -17.52 -18.46 18.54
CA GLN A 175 -18.42 -19.60 18.36
C GLN A 175 -17.76 -20.73 17.55
N GLU A 176 -18.13 -21.97 17.85
CA GLU A 176 -17.57 -23.17 17.19
C GLU A 176 -18.27 -23.50 15.87
N GLU A 177 -19.55 -23.13 15.71
CA GLU A 177 -20.34 -23.42 14.53
C GLU A 177 -20.16 -22.35 13.43
N GLU A 178 -20.10 -22.80 12.18
CA GLU A 178 -20.02 -21.93 11.02
C GLU A 178 -21.28 -21.06 10.87
N THR A 179 -21.10 -19.78 10.57
CA THR A 179 -22.22 -18.81 10.52
C THR A 179 -23.02 -18.82 9.21
N TYR A 180 -22.58 -19.59 8.21
CA TYR A 180 -23.18 -19.65 6.88
C TYR A 180 -23.18 -21.07 6.32
N ASN A 181 -24.08 -21.35 5.39
CA ASN A 181 -24.19 -22.64 4.74
C ASN A 181 -23.35 -22.69 3.45
N ILE A 182 -22.15 -23.24 3.54
CA ILE A 182 -21.24 -23.39 2.40
C ILE A 182 -21.81 -24.27 1.28
N VAL A 183 -22.64 -25.26 1.60
CA VAL A 183 -23.28 -26.13 0.60
C VAL A 183 -24.31 -25.35 -0.21
N ALA A 184 -25.05 -24.45 0.43
CA ALA A 184 -25.97 -23.54 -0.25
C ALA A 184 -25.22 -22.53 -1.13
N ALA A 185 -24.13 -21.93 -0.62
CA ALA A 185 -23.30 -21.01 -1.41
C ALA A 185 -22.66 -21.70 -2.64
N HIS A 186 -22.15 -22.92 -2.47
CA HIS A 186 -21.60 -23.72 -3.56
C HIS A 186 -22.66 -24.12 -4.58
N GLY A 187 -23.83 -24.59 -4.10
CA GLY A 187 -24.95 -24.95 -4.96
C GLY A 187 -25.54 -23.77 -5.74
N TYR A 188 -25.39 -22.55 -5.24
CA TYR A 188 -25.74 -21.32 -5.95
C TYR A 188 -24.69 -20.90 -6.98
N PHE A 189 -23.41 -20.95 -6.63
CA PHE A 189 -22.32 -20.47 -7.51
C PHE A 189 -21.97 -21.45 -8.64
N TRP A 190 -22.05 -22.75 -8.39
CA TRP A 190 -21.64 -23.80 -9.33
C TRP A 190 -22.44 -23.80 -10.65
N PRO A 191 -23.78 -23.64 -10.66
CA PRO A 191 -24.55 -23.55 -11.91
C PRO A 191 -24.23 -22.30 -12.75
N ILE A 192 -23.66 -21.25 -12.14
CA ILE A 192 -23.40 -19.96 -12.80
C ILE A 192 -22.15 -20.02 -13.71
N ASN A 193 -21.18 -20.90 -13.42
CA ASN A 193 -19.87 -20.90 -14.07
C ASN A 193 -19.59 -22.09 -15.03
N LEU A 194 -20.64 -22.82 -15.46
CA LEU A 194 -20.59 -24.08 -16.24
C LEU A 194 -19.95 -25.26 -15.47
N PRO A 195 -20.46 -26.50 -15.63
CA PRO A 195 -19.78 -27.68 -15.12
C PRO A 195 -18.51 -27.88 -15.95
N ILE A 196 -17.35 -27.77 -15.32
CA ILE A 196 -16.07 -28.13 -15.93
C ILE A 196 -16.05 -29.67 -15.98
N CYS A 197 -16.57 -30.23 -17.08
CA CYS A 197 -16.39 -31.62 -17.50
C CYS A 197 -15.32 -31.68 -18.60
#